data_AF-A0A7C3JYH0-F1
#
_entry.id   AF-A0A7C3JYH0-F1
#
_cell.length_a   1.000
_cell.length_b   1.000
_cell.length_c   1.000
_cell.angle_alpha   90.00
_cell.angle_beta   90.00
_cell.angle_gamma   90.00
#
_symmetry.space_group_name_H-M   'P 1'
#
loop_
_entity.id
_entity.type
_entity.pdbx_description
1 polymer ?
#
loop_
_entity_poly.entity_id
_entity_poly.type
_entity_poly.pdbx_seq_one_letter_code
_entity_poly.pdbx_strand_id
1 'polypeptide(L)'
;MKGIRRTLGTAFGLRRVRLVAALLLTALMALAWITRREVSLPALAQEGAVVVRDVTGLRQALARAAPGTRVLVAPGEYAGGFSAENVRGTAETPVVVAAQDPGNPPVFRGGRGVQLSDVAHLELRDLVFDGATANGLNIDDGGSFETPSHHVRLARLTVRNVGPQGNRDGIKLSGVDDFRVEECVVERWGDGGSGVDMVGCHRGVIERCRFLHGDTSTANAIQAKGGTRDVRVLR
;
A
#
# COMPACT_ATOMS: atom_id res chain seq x y z
N MET A 1 -92.06 2.34 6.03
CA MET A 1 -91.55 2.36 4.63
C MET A 1 -90.13 2.90 4.62
N LYS A 2 -89.27 2.29 3.80
CA LYS A 2 -87.80 2.44 3.76
C LYS A 2 -87.34 3.91 3.61
N GLY A 3 -86.39 4.33 4.44
CA GLY A 3 -85.67 5.61 4.34
C GLY A 3 -84.17 5.36 4.17
N ILE A 4 -83.63 5.84 3.06
CA ILE A 4 -82.30 5.57 2.48
C ILE A 4 -81.16 6.23 3.29
N ARG A 5 -80.10 5.45 3.57
CA ARG A 5 -78.78 5.97 3.97
C ARG A 5 -78.06 6.54 2.75
N ARG A 6 -77.48 7.74 2.87
CA ARG A 6 -76.30 8.14 2.07
C ARG A 6 -75.26 8.82 2.96
N THR A 7 -74.10 8.19 2.98
CA THR A 7 -72.85 8.57 3.63
C THR A 7 -72.16 9.70 2.86
N LEU A 8 -71.71 10.73 3.57
CA LEU A 8 -70.72 11.68 3.08
C LEU A 8 -69.70 11.91 4.20
N GLY A 9 -68.45 11.53 3.93
CA GLY A 9 -67.32 11.97 4.75
C GLY A 9 -66.25 10.91 4.92
N THR A 10 -65.31 10.82 3.97
CA THR A 10 -63.92 10.34 4.20
C THR A 10 -63.08 10.48 2.94
N ALA A 11 -63.00 11.67 2.32
CA ALA A 11 -62.10 11.91 1.18
C ALA A 11 -61.12 13.07 1.36
N PHE A 12 -61.31 13.94 2.36
CA PHE A 12 -60.50 15.14 2.52
C PHE A 12 -59.22 14.98 3.37
N GLY A 13 -59.15 13.94 4.23
CA GLY A 13 -58.03 13.75 5.16
C GLY A 13 -56.78 13.12 4.55
N LEU A 14 -56.92 12.18 3.62
CA LEU A 14 -55.77 11.39 3.13
C LEU A 14 -54.86 12.13 2.13
N ARG A 15 -55.36 13.16 1.42
CA ARG A 15 -54.55 13.89 0.43
C ARG A 15 -53.58 14.89 1.07
N ARG A 16 -53.92 15.48 2.22
CA ARG A 16 -53.05 16.45 2.91
C ARG A 16 -51.88 15.77 3.63
N VAL A 17 -52.09 14.58 4.20
CA VAL A 17 -51.02 13.83 4.89
C VAL A 17 -49.96 13.32 3.90
N ARG A 18 -50.36 12.93 2.69
CA ARG A 18 -49.43 12.47 1.64
C ARG A 18 -48.57 13.58 1.05
N LEU A 19 -49.07 14.82 0.99
CA LEU A 19 -48.31 15.96 0.46
C LEU A 19 -47.24 16.45 1.46
N VAL A 20 -47.56 16.47 2.76
CA VAL A 20 -46.61 16.88 3.81
C VAL A 20 -45.49 15.85 3.99
N ALA A 21 -45.79 14.55 3.88
CA ALA A 21 -44.78 13.49 3.94
C ALA A 21 -43.82 13.52 2.73
N ALA A 22 -44.30 13.85 1.53
CA ALA A 22 -43.47 13.95 0.33
C ALA A 22 -42.54 15.17 0.34
N LEU A 23 -42.98 16.30 0.91
CA LEU A 23 -42.15 17.51 1.04
C LEU A 23 -41.09 17.40 2.15
N LEU A 24 -41.34 16.61 3.20
CA LEU A 24 -40.35 16.32 4.23
C LEU A 24 -39.26 15.33 3.77
N LEU A 25 -39.59 14.37 2.89
CA LEU A 25 -38.61 13.44 2.33
C LEU A 25 -37.65 14.11 1.33
N THR A 26 -38.11 15.09 0.55
CA THR A 26 -37.23 15.83 -0.38
C THR A 26 -36.34 16.84 0.34
N ALA A 27 -36.81 17.44 1.44
CA ALA A 27 -35.99 18.33 2.27
C ALA A 27 -34.86 17.58 3.01
N LEU A 28 -35.10 16.33 3.45
CA LEU A 28 -34.08 15.49 4.09
C LEU A 28 -33.01 14.99 3.12
N MET A 29 -33.35 14.72 1.85
CA MET A 29 -32.36 14.36 0.83
C MET A 29 -31.54 15.55 0.33
N ALA A 30 -32.13 16.76 0.29
CA ALA A 30 -31.39 17.98 -0.04
C ALA A 30 -30.37 18.35 1.07
N LEU A 31 -30.67 18.05 2.34
CA LEU A 31 -29.72 18.27 3.44
C LEU A 31 -28.58 17.24 3.44
N ALA A 32 -28.83 16.00 2.99
CA ALA A 32 -27.80 14.97 2.85
C ALA A 32 -26.86 15.18 1.65
N TRP A 33 -27.28 15.95 0.63
CA TRP A 33 -26.44 16.33 -0.50
C TRP A 33 -25.52 17.52 -0.19
N ILE A 34 -25.97 18.44 0.68
CA ILE A 34 -25.18 19.62 1.07
C ILE A 34 -24.06 19.28 2.08
N THR A 35 -24.16 18.15 2.80
CA THR A 35 -23.17 17.78 3.83
C THR A 35 -22.06 16.83 3.36
N ARG A 36 -22.00 16.45 2.08
CA ARG A 36 -20.82 15.80 1.48
C ARG A 36 -19.97 16.79 0.69
N ARG A 37 -19.55 17.87 1.32
CA ARG A 37 -18.24 18.43 0.98
C ARG A 37 -17.23 17.58 1.74
N GLU A 38 -16.59 16.65 1.06
CA GLU A 38 -15.30 16.16 1.51
C GLU A 38 -14.40 17.39 1.59
N VAL A 39 -14.25 17.92 2.80
CA VAL A 39 -13.21 18.88 3.08
C VAL A 39 -11.94 18.05 3.03
N SER A 40 -11.32 17.99 1.84
CA SER A 40 -9.95 17.55 1.70
C SER A 40 -9.11 18.49 2.54
N LEU A 41 -8.85 18.10 3.79
CA LEU A 41 -7.88 18.78 4.61
C LEU A 41 -6.57 18.72 3.83
N PRO A 42 -5.93 19.86 3.51
CA PRO A 42 -4.60 19.79 2.94
C PRO A 42 -3.76 18.98 3.92
N ALA A 43 -3.10 17.93 3.41
CA ALA A 43 -2.07 17.26 4.18
C ALA A 43 -1.14 18.37 4.67
N LEU A 44 -1.04 18.55 6.00
CA LEU A 44 -0.08 19.47 6.57
C LEU A 44 1.26 19.06 5.97
N ALA A 45 1.78 19.89 5.05
CA ALA A 45 3.11 19.73 4.55
C ALA A 45 4.01 19.84 5.77
N GLN A 46 4.48 18.70 6.28
CA GLN A 46 5.53 18.70 7.28
C GLN A 46 6.67 19.48 6.66
N GLU A 47 7.08 20.57 7.30
CA GLU A 47 8.32 21.26 6.96
C GLU A 47 9.43 20.20 6.83
N GLY A 48 10.12 20.16 5.68
CA GLY A 48 11.26 19.27 5.46
C GLY A 48 11.04 18.03 4.58
N ALA A 49 9.85 17.83 3.97
CA ALA A 49 9.69 16.75 2.97
C ALA A 49 10.35 17.09 1.62
N VAL A 50 11.15 16.16 1.08
CA VAL A 50 11.78 16.26 -0.24
C VAL A 50 10.85 15.63 -1.28
N VAL A 51 10.35 16.44 -2.23
CA VAL A 51 9.53 15.92 -3.34
C VAL A 51 10.42 15.55 -4.51
N VAL A 52 10.31 14.30 -4.98
CA VAL A 52 11.03 13.79 -6.15
C VAL A 52 10.06 13.47 -7.28
N ARG A 53 10.51 13.63 -8.53
CA ARG A 53 9.69 13.46 -9.75
C ARG A 53 10.30 12.50 -10.77
N ASP A 54 11.49 12.00 -10.48
CA ASP A 54 12.21 11.03 -11.31
C ASP A 54 13.14 10.15 -10.44
N VAL A 55 13.69 9.11 -11.06
CA VAL A 55 14.59 8.14 -10.40
C VAL A 55 15.92 8.78 -9.96
N THR A 56 16.39 9.81 -10.67
CA THR A 56 17.64 10.50 -10.34
C THR A 56 17.48 11.29 -9.04
N GLY A 57 16.40 12.07 -8.92
CA GLY A 57 16.04 12.80 -7.71
C GLY A 57 15.78 11.86 -6.54
N LEU A 58 15.10 10.72 -6.76
CA LEU A 58 14.92 9.70 -5.72
C LEU A 58 16.26 9.14 -5.22
N ARG A 59 17.17 8.79 -6.14
CA ARG A 59 18.51 8.30 -5.79
C ARG A 59 19.29 9.34 -4.99
N GLN A 60 19.26 10.60 -5.42
CA GLN A 60 19.95 11.69 -4.74
C GLN A 60 19.37 11.97 -3.36
N ALA A 61 18.05 11.94 -3.21
CA ALA A 61 17.37 12.11 -1.94
C ALA A 61 17.74 11.01 -0.95
N LEU A 62 17.74 9.74 -1.40
CA LEU A 62 18.10 8.60 -0.56
C LEU A 62 19.58 8.57 -0.19
N ALA A 63 20.48 8.92 -1.11
CA ALA A 63 21.91 9.02 -0.83
C ALA A 63 22.26 10.12 0.20
N ARG A 64 21.36 11.09 0.42
CA ARG A 64 21.54 12.20 1.37
C ARG A 64 20.60 12.09 2.57
N ALA A 65 19.83 11.02 2.67
CA ALA A 65 18.83 10.87 3.70
C ALA A 65 19.49 10.80 5.07
N ALA A 66 19.08 11.68 5.97
CA ALA A 66 19.36 11.61 7.40
C ALA A 66 18.12 11.07 8.13
N PRO A 67 18.24 10.62 9.40
CA PRO A 67 17.09 10.27 10.21
C PRO A 67 16.00 11.35 10.20
N GLY A 68 14.75 10.93 9.98
CA GLY A 68 13.59 11.79 9.83
C GLY A 68 13.35 12.32 8.41
N THR A 69 14.22 12.02 7.43
CA THR A 69 14.00 12.42 6.03
C THR A 69 12.71 11.80 5.49
N ARG A 70 11.87 12.64 4.88
CA ARG A 70 10.67 12.20 4.18
C ARG A 70 10.80 12.49 2.69
N VAL A 71 10.85 11.45 1.88
CA VAL A 71 10.85 11.52 0.43
C VAL A 71 9.43 11.27 -0.07
N LEU A 72 8.83 12.28 -0.68
CA LEU A 72 7.52 12.18 -1.32
C LEU A 72 7.72 12.01 -2.82
N VAL A 73 7.32 10.86 -3.34
CA VAL A 73 7.47 10.49 -4.75
C VAL A 73 6.22 10.94 -5.49
N ALA A 74 6.36 11.94 -6.37
CA ALA A 74 5.25 12.48 -7.14
C ALA A 74 4.63 11.42 -8.06
N PRO A 75 3.32 11.51 -8.37
CA PRO A 75 2.68 10.61 -9.33
C PRO A 75 3.44 10.58 -10.66
N GLY A 76 3.55 9.39 -11.25
CA GLY A 76 4.24 9.19 -12.51
C GLY A 76 4.83 7.79 -12.64
N GLU A 77 5.40 7.53 -13.82
CA GLU A 77 6.14 6.30 -14.07
C GLU A 77 7.63 6.53 -13.88
N TYR A 78 8.25 5.63 -13.13
CA TYR A 78 9.66 5.63 -12.78
C TYR A 78 10.29 4.37 -13.36
N ALA A 79 11.45 4.50 -14.00
CA ALA A 79 12.17 3.33 -14.47
C ALA A 79 12.52 2.41 -13.29
N GLY A 80 12.18 1.13 -13.40
CA GLY A 80 12.69 0.10 -12.51
C GLY A 80 14.19 -0.16 -12.75
N GLY A 81 14.77 -1.13 -12.04
CA GLY A 81 16.22 -1.28 -11.94
C GLY A 81 16.87 -0.21 -11.04
N PHE A 82 16.08 0.46 -10.20
CA PHE A 82 16.57 1.41 -9.22
C PHE A 82 17.18 0.67 -8.02
N SER A 83 18.32 1.16 -7.56
CA SER A 83 18.93 0.71 -6.32
C SER A 83 19.38 1.87 -5.44
N ALA A 84 19.36 1.65 -4.14
CA ALA A 84 20.00 2.48 -3.12
C ALA A 84 20.53 1.59 -2.00
N GLU A 85 21.47 2.13 -1.24
CA GLU A 85 22.11 1.42 -0.13
C GLU A 85 22.32 2.37 1.04
N ASN A 86 22.56 1.82 2.23
CA ASN A 86 22.94 2.59 3.42
C ASN A 86 21.96 3.70 3.81
N VAL A 87 20.66 3.50 3.56
CA VAL A 87 19.61 4.42 4.00
C VAL A 87 19.30 4.13 5.47
N ARG A 88 19.64 5.08 6.36
CA ARG A 88 19.60 4.88 7.81
C ARG A 88 18.80 5.98 8.53
N GLY A 89 17.67 5.59 9.10
CA GLY A 89 16.93 6.36 10.11
C GLY A 89 17.25 5.92 11.53
N THR A 90 16.44 6.37 12.49
CA THR A 90 16.41 5.83 13.86
C THR A 90 15.01 5.33 14.24
N ALA A 91 14.89 4.70 15.40
CA ALA A 91 13.61 4.24 15.93
C ALA A 91 12.60 5.41 16.10
N GLU A 92 13.10 6.58 16.50
CA GLU A 92 12.31 7.79 16.73
C GLU A 92 12.03 8.54 15.42
N THR A 93 13.00 8.56 14.50
CA THR A 93 12.91 9.30 13.25
C THR A 93 13.33 8.42 12.06
N PRO A 94 12.45 7.50 11.61
CA PRO A 94 12.75 6.68 10.44
C PRO A 94 12.86 7.53 9.18
N VAL A 95 13.55 6.99 8.17
CA VAL A 95 13.46 7.54 6.80
C VAL A 95 12.17 7.01 6.18
N VAL A 96 11.39 7.89 5.53
CA VAL A 96 10.12 7.52 4.90
C VAL A 96 10.18 7.83 3.41
N VAL A 97 9.90 6.83 2.57
CA VAL A 97 9.64 6.99 1.14
C VAL A 97 8.19 6.67 0.88
N ALA A 98 7.41 7.67 0.51
CA ALA A 98 5.97 7.52 0.32
C ALA A 98 5.52 8.12 -1.02
N ALA A 99 4.39 7.63 -1.54
CA ALA A 99 3.67 8.36 -2.58
C ALA A 99 3.32 9.76 -2.09
N GLN A 100 3.51 10.76 -2.95
CA GLN A 100 3.02 12.11 -2.69
C GLN A 100 1.48 12.14 -2.68
N ASP A 101 0.86 11.36 -3.56
CA ASP A 101 -0.59 11.18 -3.64
C ASP A 101 -0.92 9.68 -3.69
N PRO A 102 -1.39 9.07 -2.58
CA PRO A 102 -1.78 7.66 -2.55
C PRO A 102 -2.96 7.30 -3.47
N GLY A 103 -3.79 8.27 -3.86
CA GLY A 103 -4.88 8.07 -4.82
C GLY A 103 -4.38 7.97 -6.27
N ASN A 104 -3.14 8.41 -6.52
CA ASN A 104 -2.46 8.34 -7.80
C ASN A 104 -0.98 7.94 -7.57
N PRO A 105 -0.73 6.69 -7.14
CA PRO A 105 0.59 6.31 -6.66
C PRO A 105 1.63 6.28 -7.80
N PRO A 106 2.90 6.58 -7.50
CA PRO A 106 3.99 6.40 -8.44
C PRO A 106 4.20 4.92 -8.77
N VAL A 107 4.55 4.64 -10.02
CA VAL A 107 4.76 3.28 -10.54
C VAL A 107 6.20 3.07 -10.95
N PHE A 108 6.93 2.20 -10.26
CA PHE A 108 8.25 1.72 -10.67
C PHE A 108 8.08 0.58 -11.67
N ARG A 109 8.38 0.84 -12.95
CA ARG A 109 8.05 -0.04 -14.07
C ARG A 109 9.29 -0.70 -14.68
N GLY A 110 9.24 -2.03 -14.83
CA GLY A 110 10.24 -2.80 -15.58
C GLY A 110 11.57 -2.97 -14.87
N GLY A 111 12.63 -3.18 -15.65
CA GLY A 111 13.99 -3.40 -15.15
C GLY A 111 14.08 -4.63 -14.23
N ARG A 112 15.11 -4.69 -13.40
CA ARG A 112 15.26 -5.76 -12.38
C ARG A 112 14.46 -5.47 -11.08
N GLY A 113 13.44 -4.61 -11.14
CA GLY A 113 12.71 -4.13 -9.95
C GLY A 113 13.50 -3.13 -9.12
N VAL A 114 13.18 -3.02 -7.83
CA VAL A 114 13.85 -2.11 -6.89
C VAL A 114 14.67 -2.90 -5.87
N GLN A 115 15.90 -2.47 -5.60
CA GLN A 115 16.77 -3.09 -4.60
C GLN A 115 17.25 -2.07 -3.56
N LEU A 116 17.12 -2.41 -2.28
CA LEU A 116 17.61 -1.62 -1.16
C LEU A 116 18.52 -2.47 -0.27
N SER A 117 19.76 -2.04 -0.07
CA SER A 117 20.76 -2.78 0.70
C SER A 117 21.18 -2.01 1.95
N ASP A 118 21.52 -2.71 3.03
CA ASP A 118 22.04 -2.12 4.28
C ASP A 118 21.16 -1.00 4.86
N VAL A 119 19.84 -1.23 4.92
CA VAL A 119 18.87 -0.25 5.40
C VAL A 119 18.59 -0.42 6.90
N ALA A 120 18.37 0.70 7.59
CA ALA A 120 17.96 0.71 8.99
C ALA A 120 16.85 1.73 9.21
N HIS A 121 15.76 1.35 9.89
CA HIS A 121 14.64 2.23 10.20
C HIS A 121 14.08 2.95 8.95
N LEU A 122 13.62 2.15 7.99
CA LEU A 122 13.11 2.61 6.70
C LEU A 122 11.64 2.21 6.52
N GLU A 123 10.81 3.16 6.08
CA GLU A 123 9.44 2.91 5.65
C GLU A 123 9.27 3.17 4.14
N LEU A 124 8.72 2.19 3.42
CA LEU A 124 8.17 2.36 2.08
C LEU A 124 6.65 2.30 2.14
N ARG A 125 5.98 3.28 1.53
CA ARG A 125 4.53 3.44 1.67
C ARG A 125 3.82 3.87 0.39
N ASP A 126 2.69 3.22 0.10
CA ASP A 126 1.76 3.61 -0.98
C ASP A 126 2.40 3.59 -2.40
N LEU A 127 3.41 2.74 -2.65
CA LEU A 127 4.13 2.66 -3.93
C LEU A 127 3.68 1.45 -4.76
N VAL A 128 3.81 1.55 -6.09
CA VAL A 128 3.55 0.43 -7.02
C VAL A 128 4.85 -0.02 -7.70
N PHE A 129 5.10 -1.32 -7.72
CA PHE A 129 6.18 -1.96 -8.47
C PHE A 129 5.56 -2.90 -9.51
N ASP A 130 5.86 -2.68 -10.79
CA ASP A 130 5.16 -3.32 -11.90
C ASP A 130 6.13 -3.82 -12.98
N GLY A 131 5.99 -5.06 -13.42
CA GLY A 131 6.68 -5.55 -14.63
C GLY A 131 8.17 -5.87 -14.42
N ALA A 132 8.63 -6.06 -13.18
CA ALA A 132 10.03 -6.39 -12.91
C ALA A 132 10.43 -7.76 -13.50
N THR A 133 11.61 -7.84 -14.11
CA THR A 133 12.14 -9.09 -14.71
C THR A 133 12.96 -9.92 -13.72
N ALA A 134 13.32 -9.35 -12.57
CA ALA A 134 13.91 -10.05 -11.43
C ALA A 134 12.88 -10.13 -10.29
N ASN A 135 13.20 -9.65 -9.09
CA ASN A 135 12.21 -9.50 -8.02
C ASN A 135 11.53 -8.14 -8.14
N GLY A 136 10.29 -8.01 -7.65
CA GLY A 136 9.59 -6.72 -7.67
C GLY A 136 10.25 -5.68 -6.76
N LEU A 137 10.44 -6.07 -5.49
CA LEU A 137 11.18 -5.33 -4.48
C LEU A 137 12.13 -6.29 -3.75
N ASN A 138 13.39 -5.90 -3.59
CA ASN A 138 14.41 -6.66 -2.88
C ASN A 138 15.00 -5.80 -1.75
N ILE A 139 15.05 -6.32 -0.53
CA ILE A 139 15.75 -5.69 0.60
C ILE A 139 16.73 -6.70 1.19
N ASP A 140 18.00 -6.31 1.31
CA ASP A 140 19.07 -7.18 1.78
C ASP A 140 20.05 -6.49 2.75
N ASP A 141 20.87 -7.30 3.42
CA ASP A 141 21.92 -6.92 4.39
C ASP A 141 23.29 -6.66 3.73
N GLY A 142 23.31 -6.35 2.43
CA GLY A 142 24.56 -6.14 1.70
C GLY A 142 25.45 -7.38 1.60
N GLY A 143 24.97 -8.57 2.01
CA GLY A 143 25.74 -9.80 2.09
C GLY A 143 26.47 -10.02 3.42
N SER A 144 26.18 -9.22 4.46
CA SER A 144 26.78 -9.33 5.78
C SER A 144 25.75 -9.74 6.84
N PHE A 145 25.81 -11.02 7.24
CA PHE A 145 24.93 -11.57 8.27
C PHE A 145 25.06 -10.88 9.64
N GLU A 146 26.24 -10.36 9.97
CA GLU A 146 26.50 -9.71 11.27
C GLU A 146 25.89 -8.31 11.37
N THR A 147 25.46 -7.74 10.25
CA THR A 147 24.89 -6.40 10.17
C THR A 147 23.59 -6.42 9.37
N PRO A 148 22.54 -7.09 9.88
CA PRO A 148 21.29 -7.23 9.14
C PRO A 148 20.69 -5.86 8.83
N SER A 149 20.02 -5.76 7.68
CA SER A 149 19.06 -4.68 7.48
C SER A 149 17.97 -4.80 8.55
N HIS A 150 17.52 -3.70 9.15
CA HIS A 150 16.58 -3.83 10.27
C HIS A 150 15.54 -2.71 10.40
N HIS A 151 14.45 -3.01 11.09
CA HIS A 151 13.38 -2.04 11.36
C HIS A 151 12.77 -1.49 10.07
N VAL A 152 12.40 -2.39 9.17
CA VAL A 152 11.86 -2.07 7.84
C VAL A 152 10.35 -2.19 7.84
N ARG A 153 9.64 -1.16 7.34
CA ARG A 153 8.19 -1.20 7.17
C ARG A 153 7.81 -1.05 5.71
N LEU A 154 7.05 -2.01 5.20
CA LEU A 154 6.45 -2.02 3.88
C LEU A 154 4.94 -1.90 4.05
N ALA A 155 4.37 -0.74 3.73
CA ALA A 155 2.96 -0.45 4.02
C ALA A 155 2.19 -0.09 2.74
N ARG A 156 1.08 -0.81 2.48
CA ARG A 156 0.18 -0.54 1.34
C ARG A 156 0.91 -0.48 0.00
N LEU A 157 1.89 -1.36 -0.18
CA LEU A 157 2.58 -1.51 -1.46
C LEU A 157 1.75 -2.39 -2.40
N THR A 158 1.80 -2.09 -3.69
CA THR A 158 1.35 -3.01 -4.74
C THR A 158 2.56 -3.52 -5.50
N VAL A 159 2.77 -4.83 -5.52
CA VAL A 159 3.80 -5.47 -6.35
C VAL A 159 3.11 -6.40 -7.33
N ARG A 160 3.33 -6.20 -8.63
CA ARG A 160 2.61 -6.99 -9.64
C ARG A 160 3.40 -7.27 -10.90
N ASN A 161 2.98 -8.31 -11.62
CA ASN A 161 3.52 -8.68 -12.94
C ASN A 161 5.04 -8.90 -12.90
N VAL A 162 5.52 -9.64 -11.90
CA VAL A 162 6.95 -9.94 -11.73
C VAL A 162 7.27 -11.26 -12.45
N GLY A 163 8.28 -11.29 -13.31
CA GLY A 163 8.54 -12.45 -14.18
C GLY A 163 7.64 -12.48 -15.42
N PRO A 164 7.32 -13.68 -15.96
CA PRO A 164 6.52 -14.63 -15.18
C PRO A 164 7.21 -15.97 -14.88
N GLN A 165 8.43 -16.20 -15.36
CA GLN A 165 9.11 -17.50 -15.22
C GLN A 165 10.32 -17.44 -14.29
N GLY A 166 10.52 -18.54 -13.56
CA GLY A 166 11.63 -18.79 -12.66
C GLY A 166 11.38 -18.28 -11.24
N ASN A 167 12.44 -18.37 -10.44
CA ASN A 167 12.46 -17.88 -9.07
C ASN A 167 12.52 -16.34 -9.04
N ARG A 168 11.34 -15.72 -9.16
CA ARG A 168 11.13 -14.27 -9.24
C ARG A 168 10.09 -13.89 -8.21
N ASP A 169 10.54 -13.26 -7.13
CA ASP A 169 9.70 -12.98 -5.98
C ASP A 169 9.02 -11.62 -6.12
N GLY A 170 7.79 -11.49 -5.62
CA GLY A 170 7.16 -10.18 -5.47
C GLY A 170 8.01 -9.29 -4.57
N ILE A 171 8.13 -9.69 -3.31
CA ILE A 171 8.99 -9.05 -2.31
C ILE A 171 10.02 -10.07 -1.85
N LYS A 172 11.31 -9.74 -1.91
CA LYS A 172 12.39 -10.54 -1.37
C LYS A 172 13.08 -9.83 -0.22
N LEU A 173 13.20 -10.52 0.90
CA LEU A 173 13.91 -10.08 2.09
C LEU A 173 15.06 -11.07 2.37
N SER A 174 16.28 -10.59 2.51
CA SER A 174 17.45 -11.42 2.86
C SER A 174 18.25 -10.77 3.98
N GLY A 175 18.42 -11.43 5.12
CA GLY A 175 19.11 -10.85 6.28
C GLY A 175 18.40 -9.62 6.85
N VAL A 176 17.07 -9.67 6.94
CA VAL A 176 16.27 -8.53 7.45
C VAL A 176 15.65 -8.86 8.81
N ASP A 177 15.95 -8.02 9.81
CA ASP A 177 15.46 -8.11 11.17
C ASP A 177 14.37 -7.07 11.46
N ASP A 178 13.43 -7.39 12.35
CA ASP A 178 12.40 -6.45 12.82
C ASP A 178 11.61 -5.79 11.67
N PHE A 179 11.08 -6.59 10.75
CA PHE A 179 10.35 -6.06 9.59
C PHE A 179 8.84 -6.20 9.73
N ARG A 180 8.11 -5.31 9.05
CA ARG A 180 6.65 -5.41 8.89
C ARG A 180 6.26 -5.26 7.42
N VAL A 181 5.46 -6.19 6.93
CA VAL A 181 4.79 -6.12 5.61
C VAL A 181 3.29 -6.05 5.88
N GLU A 182 2.69 -4.90 5.61
CA GLU A 182 1.36 -4.55 6.09
C GLU A 182 0.48 -4.04 4.95
N GLU A 183 -0.72 -4.61 4.82
CA GLU A 183 -1.73 -4.12 3.88
C GLU A 183 -1.24 -4.10 2.42
N CYS A 184 -0.26 -4.94 2.09
CA CYS A 184 0.32 -5.02 0.75
C CYS A 184 -0.51 -5.95 -0.15
N VAL A 185 -0.51 -5.66 -1.44
CA VAL A 185 -1.07 -6.51 -2.49
C VAL A 185 0.08 -7.01 -3.36
N VAL A 186 0.24 -8.32 -3.44
CA VAL A 186 1.25 -8.96 -4.29
C VAL A 186 0.56 -9.87 -5.30
N GLU A 187 0.78 -9.63 -6.59
CA GLU A 187 0.09 -10.33 -7.67
C GLU A 187 1.03 -10.83 -8.75
N ARG A 188 0.76 -12.00 -9.33
CA ARG A 188 1.39 -12.48 -10.58
C ARG A 188 2.93 -12.35 -10.55
N TRP A 189 3.56 -13.00 -9.58
CA TRP A 189 5.02 -13.20 -9.52
C TRP A 189 5.48 -14.41 -10.34
N GLY A 190 6.76 -14.78 -10.27
CA GLY A 190 7.31 -15.90 -11.05
C GLY A 190 6.77 -17.27 -10.62
N ASP A 191 6.63 -18.20 -11.59
CA ASP A 191 6.11 -19.55 -11.39
C ASP A 191 6.94 -20.46 -10.45
N GLY A 192 8.18 -20.08 -10.16
CA GLY A 192 9.05 -20.71 -9.16
C GLY A 192 9.44 -19.80 -8.01
N GLY A 193 8.79 -18.64 -7.86
CA GLY A 193 9.06 -17.65 -6.82
C GLY A 193 8.00 -17.61 -5.71
N SER A 194 8.10 -16.61 -4.85
CA SER A 194 7.16 -16.34 -3.77
C SER A 194 6.53 -14.95 -3.87
N GLY A 195 5.33 -14.79 -3.31
CA GLY A 195 4.79 -13.44 -3.05
C GLY A 195 5.71 -12.66 -2.11
N VAL A 196 6.14 -13.29 -1.01
CA VAL A 196 7.22 -12.83 -0.11
C VAL A 196 8.22 -13.97 0.12
N ASP A 197 9.47 -13.82 -0.33
CA ASP A 197 10.58 -14.74 -0.03
C ASP A 197 11.45 -14.15 1.09
N MET A 198 11.75 -14.95 2.10
CA MET A 198 12.61 -14.56 3.23
C MET A 198 13.77 -15.53 3.38
N VAL A 199 14.98 -14.99 3.50
CA VAL A 199 16.20 -15.75 3.79
C VAL A 199 16.89 -15.17 5.00
N GLY A 200 16.97 -15.93 6.10
CA GLY A 200 17.69 -15.48 7.30
C GLY A 200 17.06 -14.29 8.03
N CYS A 201 15.81 -13.93 7.73
CA CYS A 201 15.09 -12.82 8.37
C CYS A 201 14.57 -13.17 9.77
N HIS A 202 14.60 -12.25 10.74
CA HIS A 202 14.06 -12.48 12.09
C HIS A 202 13.00 -11.45 12.52
N ARG A 203 12.15 -11.84 13.47
CA ARG A 203 11.19 -10.96 14.18
C ARG A 203 10.23 -10.19 13.25
N GLY A 204 9.80 -10.86 12.19
CA GLY A 204 8.93 -10.30 11.16
C GLY A 204 7.44 -10.34 11.48
N VAL A 205 6.68 -9.42 10.89
CA VAL A 205 5.22 -9.49 10.83
C VAL A 205 4.75 -9.27 9.40
N ILE A 206 3.96 -10.20 8.87
CA ILE A 206 3.23 -10.05 7.62
C ILE A 206 1.76 -10.04 7.97
N GLU A 207 1.06 -8.93 7.77
CA GLU A 207 -0.33 -8.76 8.21
C GLU A 207 -1.21 -8.04 7.19
N ARG A 208 -2.48 -8.44 7.11
CA ARG A 208 -3.49 -7.81 6.24
C ARG A 208 -3.08 -7.76 4.76
N CYS A 209 -2.20 -8.65 4.32
CA CYS A 209 -1.72 -8.72 2.94
C CYS A 209 -2.62 -9.60 2.07
N ARG A 210 -2.68 -9.29 0.77
CA ARG A 210 -3.37 -10.08 -0.25
C ARG A 210 -2.36 -10.64 -1.24
N PHE A 211 -2.36 -11.96 -1.39
CA PHE A 211 -1.50 -12.68 -2.33
C PHE A 211 -2.36 -13.32 -3.41
N LEU A 212 -2.12 -12.96 -4.68
CA LEU A 212 -2.89 -13.44 -5.82
C LEU A 212 -1.95 -13.95 -6.92
N HIS A 213 -1.87 -15.26 -7.06
CA HIS A 213 -1.14 -15.90 -8.15
C HIS A 213 -2.04 -16.89 -8.88
N GLY A 214 -1.70 -17.22 -10.13
CA GLY A 214 -2.47 -18.14 -10.95
C GLY A 214 -2.40 -19.59 -10.44
N ASP A 215 -3.34 -20.42 -10.87
CA ASP A 215 -3.59 -21.75 -10.26
C ASP A 215 -2.65 -22.87 -10.74
N THR A 216 -1.63 -22.57 -11.56
CA THR A 216 -0.85 -23.58 -12.30
C THR A 216 0.65 -23.56 -12.01
N SER A 217 1.10 -23.05 -10.86
CA SER A 217 2.53 -22.92 -10.58
C SER A 217 2.97 -23.64 -9.29
N THR A 218 4.27 -23.88 -9.19
CA THR A 218 4.96 -24.31 -7.97
C THR A 218 5.21 -23.16 -6.99
N ALA A 219 4.71 -21.97 -7.29
CA ALA A 219 4.91 -20.78 -6.51
C ALA A 219 4.08 -20.82 -5.22
N ASN A 220 4.53 -20.10 -4.21
CA ASN A 220 3.85 -20.01 -2.91
C ASN A 220 3.66 -18.54 -2.50
N ALA A 221 2.72 -18.27 -1.59
CA ALA A 221 2.48 -16.90 -1.14
C ALA A 221 3.65 -16.36 -0.31
N ILE A 222 4.11 -17.13 0.68
CA ILE A 222 5.15 -16.72 1.63
C ILE A 222 6.12 -17.89 1.80
N GLN A 223 7.43 -17.64 1.68
CA GLN A 223 8.50 -18.61 1.94
C GLN A 223 9.42 -18.08 3.04
N ALA A 224 9.70 -18.91 4.04
CA ALA A 224 10.76 -18.67 5.03
C ALA A 224 11.86 -19.72 4.84
N LYS A 225 13.12 -19.32 4.75
CA LYS A 225 14.28 -20.23 4.61
C LYS A 225 15.56 -19.65 5.22
N GLY A 226 16.62 -20.46 5.24
CA GLY A 226 17.97 -19.98 5.59
C GLY A 226 18.10 -19.41 7.01
N GLY A 227 17.43 -20.02 8.00
CA GLY A 227 17.50 -19.55 9.39
C GLY A 227 16.50 -18.46 9.77
N THR A 228 15.50 -18.19 8.91
CA THR A 228 14.37 -17.33 9.28
C THR A 228 13.63 -17.86 10.52
N ARG A 229 13.33 -16.99 11.49
CA ARG A 229 12.64 -17.34 12.75
C ARG A 229 11.82 -16.17 13.27
N ASP A 230 10.88 -16.45 14.18
CA ASP A 230 10.05 -15.46 14.86
C ASP A 230 9.23 -14.57 13.91
N VAL A 231 8.84 -15.12 12.75
CA VAL A 231 7.96 -14.45 11.78
C VAL A 231 6.51 -14.83 12.05
N ARG A 232 5.65 -13.82 12.15
CA ARG A 232 4.20 -13.99 12.31
C ARG A 232 3.48 -13.63 11.03
N VAL A 233 2.58 -14.50 10.58
CA VAL A 233 1.67 -14.22 9.45
C VAL A 233 0.26 -14.08 10.03
N LEU A 234 -0.31 -12.89 9.89
CA LEU A 234 -1.56 -12.48 10.50
C LEU A 234 -2.57 -12.03 9.43
N ARG A 235 -3.85 -12.11 9.77
CA ARG A 235 -4.95 -11.69 8.89
C ARG A 235 -5.22 -10.19 8.98
#